data_AF-A0ABD0XV48-F1
#
_entry.id   AF-A0ABD0XV48-F1
#
_cell.length_a   1.000
_cell.length_b   1.000
_cell.length_c   1.000
_cell.angle_alpha   90.00
_cell.angle_beta   90.00
_cell.angle_gamma   90.00
#
_symmetry.space_group_name_H-M   'P 1'
#
loop_
_entity.id
_entity.type
_entity.pdbx_description
1 polymer ?
#
loop_
_entity_poly.entity_id
_entity_poly.type
_entity_poly.pdbx_seq_one_letter_code
_entity_poly.pdbx_strand_id
1 'polypeptide(L)'
;MFCENKEREATEIAQYPTQQGLNSHKQKYHNEVSGDGLDVVIPVCDLRQPGTMQRLAGLGIRHFIPLAQLHNQGGGVFGLPIVTVDSARNPAVCNIGGIGASNLFPLGPMKSLR
;
A
#
# COMPACT_ATOMS: atom_id res chain seq x y z
N MET A 1 -21.94 30.18 18.91
CA MET A 1 -22.75 29.40 19.86
C MET A 1 -22.94 28.03 19.23
N PHE A 2 -22.53 26.98 19.95
CA PHE A 2 -22.59 25.51 19.77
C PHE A 2 -23.62 24.96 18.75
N CYS A 3 -23.40 23.86 18.02
CA CYS A 3 -22.84 22.53 18.36
C CYS A 3 -21.79 22.06 17.32
N GLU A 4 -20.64 21.44 17.60
CA GLU A 4 -20.28 20.23 18.37
C GLU A 4 -20.84 18.89 17.84
N ASN A 5 -19.89 17.98 17.56
CA ASN A 5 -19.98 16.52 17.41
C ASN A 5 -20.52 15.94 16.09
N LYS A 6 -19.67 15.19 15.37
CA LYS A 6 -19.64 13.71 15.47
C LYS A 6 -18.79 13.13 14.32
N GLU A 7 -17.58 12.69 14.66
CA GLU A 7 -16.92 11.62 13.90
C GLU A 7 -17.82 10.38 13.93
N ARG A 8 -18.23 9.88 12.76
CA ARG A 8 -18.42 8.43 12.45
C ARG A 8 -19.06 8.22 11.07
N GLU A 9 -18.43 7.30 10.33
CA GLU A 9 -18.97 6.47 9.24
C GLU A 9 -19.52 7.14 7.98
N ALA A 10 -18.82 6.97 6.86
CA ALA A 10 -19.36 6.26 5.71
C ALA A 10 -18.26 5.98 4.68
N THR A 11 -18.22 4.75 4.20
CA THR A 11 -17.64 4.37 2.91
C THR A 11 -18.42 5.08 1.81
N GLU A 12 -18.20 6.38 1.63
CA GLU A 12 -18.88 7.15 0.61
C GLU A 12 -18.12 6.93 -0.70
N ILE A 13 -18.61 6.00 -1.52
CA ILE A 13 -18.35 6.05 -2.97
C ILE A 13 -18.88 7.41 -3.41
N ALA A 14 -17.97 8.38 -3.53
CA ALA A 14 -18.33 9.73 -3.93
C ALA A 14 -19.11 9.66 -5.25
N GLN A 15 -20.40 9.92 -5.17
CA GLN A 15 -21.33 9.73 -6.27
C GLN A 15 -21.51 11.07 -6.96
N TYR A 16 -20.84 11.26 -8.09
CA TYR A 16 -20.85 12.53 -8.81
C TYR A 16 -22.11 12.60 -9.68
N PRO A 17 -22.98 13.62 -9.49
CA PRO A 17 -24.22 13.75 -10.25
C PRO A 17 -24.00 13.99 -11.74
N THR A 18 -22.81 14.44 -12.13
CA THR A 18 -22.43 14.74 -13.51
C THR A 18 -21.03 14.23 -13.80
N GLN A 19 -20.80 13.82 -15.06
CA GLN A 19 -19.47 13.43 -15.54
C GLN A 19 -18.43 14.54 -15.35
N GLN A 20 -18.87 15.80 -15.45
CA GLN A 20 -18.02 16.96 -15.22
C GLN A 20 -17.61 17.10 -13.74
N GLY A 21 -18.51 16.78 -12.80
CA GLY A 21 -18.18 16.72 -11.37
C GLY A 21 -17.14 15.65 -11.05
N LEU A 22 -17.26 14.48 -11.68
CA LEU A 22 -16.26 13.41 -11.57
C LEU A 22 -14.91 13.86 -12.15
N ASN A 23 -14.90 14.48 -13.33
CA ASN A 23 -13.67 14.97 -13.97
C ASN A 23 -12.98 16.08 -13.15
N SER A 24 -13.75 17.00 -12.57
CA SER A 24 -13.23 18.04 -11.67
C SER A 24 -12.67 17.46 -10.37
N HIS A 25 -13.32 16.44 -9.79
CA HIS A 25 -12.78 15.73 -8.64
C HIS A 25 -11.48 15.01 -8.98
N LYS A 26 -11.46 14.29 -10.11
CA LYS A 26 -10.24 13.65 -10.61
C LYS A 26 -9.13 14.69 -10.73
N GLN A 27 -9.30 15.74 -11.53
CA GLN A 27 -8.28 16.78 -11.67
C GLN A 27 -7.84 17.44 -10.35
N LYS A 28 -8.71 17.55 -9.35
CA LYS A 28 -8.40 18.22 -8.08
C LYS A 28 -7.72 17.31 -7.05
N TYR A 29 -8.06 16.01 -7.02
CA TYR A 29 -7.63 15.08 -5.98
C TYR A 29 -6.84 13.88 -6.52
N HIS A 30 -7.11 13.49 -7.76
CA HIS A 30 -6.40 12.49 -8.53
C HIS A 30 -5.84 13.17 -9.78
N ASN A 31 -4.86 14.06 -9.61
CA ASN A 31 -4.10 14.58 -10.73
C ASN A 31 -3.73 13.38 -11.62
N GLU A 32 -4.44 13.19 -12.73
CA GLU A 32 -4.03 12.27 -13.79
C GLU A 32 -2.84 12.99 -14.41
N VAL A 33 -1.69 12.89 -13.73
CA VAL A 33 -0.43 13.52 -14.13
C VAL A 33 -0.04 12.84 -15.44
N SER A 34 -0.47 13.45 -16.52
CA SER A 34 0.02 13.16 -17.86
C SER A 34 1.42 13.80 -17.96
N GLY A 35 2.42 13.09 -17.45
CA GLY A 35 3.82 13.51 -17.52
C GLY A 35 4.65 12.79 -16.48
N ASP A 36 5.79 12.21 -16.88
CA ASP A 36 7.06 11.88 -16.18
C ASP A 36 7.10 11.67 -14.64
N GLY A 37 5.96 11.48 -13.99
CA GLY A 37 5.78 11.32 -12.57
C GLY A 37 5.85 9.84 -12.25
N LEU A 38 6.75 9.50 -11.33
CA LEU A 38 6.90 8.15 -10.82
C LEU A 38 5.59 7.74 -10.15
N ASP A 39 4.77 6.98 -10.87
CA ASP A 39 3.65 6.25 -10.28
C ASP A 39 4.23 5.14 -9.39
N VAL A 40 4.14 5.32 -8.08
CA VAL A 40 4.73 4.43 -7.09
C VAL A 40 3.60 3.79 -6.27
N VAL A 41 3.59 2.47 -6.29
CA VAL A 41 2.64 1.66 -5.52
C VAL A 41 3.35 0.94 -4.38
N ILE A 42 2.66 0.77 -3.25
CA ILE A 42 3.11 -0.09 -2.15
C ILE A 42 2.36 -1.42 -2.26
N PRO A 43 3.05 -2.56 -2.45
CA PRO A 43 2.39 -3.85 -2.58
C PRO A 43 1.75 -4.29 -1.26
N VAL A 44 0.54 -4.83 -1.35
CA VAL A 44 -0.16 -5.52 -0.26
C VAL A 44 -0.36 -6.98 -0.66
N CYS A 45 -0.01 -7.92 0.20
CA CYS A 45 -0.16 -9.35 -0.06
C CYS A 45 -1.21 -9.98 0.85
N ASP A 46 -2.08 -10.84 0.30
CA ASP A 46 -2.88 -11.76 1.11
C ASP A 46 -2.03 -12.98 1.48
N LEU A 47 -1.70 -13.09 2.75
CA LEU A 47 -0.84 -14.13 3.31
C LEU A 47 -1.57 -15.47 3.47
N ARG A 48 -2.91 -15.49 3.39
CA ARG A 48 -3.70 -16.74 3.39
C ARG A 48 -3.83 -17.35 2.00
N GLN A 49 -3.58 -16.57 0.95
CA GLN A 49 -3.60 -17.10 -0.40
C GLN A 49 -2.50 -18.18 -0.55
N PRO A 50 -2.86 -19.39 -1.03
CA PRO A 50 -1.89 -20.47 -1.19
C PRO A 50 -0.69 -20.06 -2.05
N GLY A 51 0.52 -20.38 -1.58
CA GLY A 51 1.75 -20.08 -2.29
C GLY A 51 2.29 -18.66 -2.10
N THR A 52 1.54 -17.72 -1.54
CA THR A 52 2.03 -16.34 -1.31
C THR A 52 3.26 -16.32 -0.41
N MET A 53 3.22 -17.03 0.71
CA MET A 53 4.36 -17.11 1.65
C MET A 53 5.59 -17.74 1.00
N GLN A 54 5.41 -18.81 0.21
CA GLN A 54 6.51 -19.45 -0.53
C GLN A 54 7.10 -18.52 -1.60
N ARG A 55 6.27 -17.77 -2.32
CA ARG A 55 6.72 -16.79 -3.32
C ARG A 55 7.50 -15.67 -2.67
N LEU A 56 6.99 -15.08 -1.59
CA LEU A 56 7.70 -14.04 -0.84
C LEU A 56 9.06 -14.55 -0.33
N ALA A 57 9.09 -15.75 0.25
CA ALA A 57 10.32 -16.38 0.71
C ALA A 57 11.31 -16.64 -0.44
N GLY A 58 10.83 -17.08 -1.61
CA GLY A 58 11.63 -17.28 -2.81
C GLY A 58 12.21 -16.00 -3.39
N LEU A 59 11.58 -14.85 -3.15
CA LEU A 59 12.10 -13.53 -3.48
C LEU A 59 13.02 -12.95 -2.38
N GLY A 60 13.31 -13.71 -1.32
CA GLY A 60 14.13 -13.25 -0.20
C GLY A 60 13.40 -12.37 0.81
N ILE A 61 12.08 -12.22 0.67
CA ILE A 61 11.25 -11.41 1.57
C ILE A 61 10.84 -12.28 2.77
N ARG A 62 11.32 -11.89 3.96
CA ARG A 62 11.12 -12.67 5.21
C ARG A 62 10.27 -11.95 6.25
N HIS A 63 9.98 -10.68 6.02
CA HIS A 63 9.28 -9.83 6.97
C HIS A 63 8.13 -9.12 6.28
N PHE A 64 7.07 -8.84 7.04
CA PHE A 64 5.96 -8.02 6.59
C PHE A 64 5.41 -7.22 7.77
N ILE A 65 4.78 -6.08 7.47
CA ILE A 65 3.96 -5.34 8.44
C ILE A 65 2.55 -5.90 8.34
N PRO A 66 2.01 -6.52 9.40
CA PRO A 66 0.62 -6.97 9.39
C PRO A 66 -0.29 -5.75 9.28
N LEU A 67 -1.21 -5.78 8.33
CA LEU A 67 -2.25 -4.79 8.24
C LEU A 67 -3.40 -5.25 9.14
N ALA A 68 -3.74 -4.43 10.14
CA ALA A 68 -4.90 -4.67 10.96
C ALA A 68 -6.11 -4.79 10.03
N GLN A 69 -6.78 -5.95 10.10
CA GLN A 69 -7.88 -6.42 9.26
C GLN A 69 -8.44 -5.33 8.33
N LEU A 70 -8.06 -5.37 7.04
CA LEU A 70 -8.92 -4.83 5.98
C LEU A 70 -10.24 -5.60 6.12
N HIS A 71 -11.17 -5.04 6.91
CA HIS A 71 -12.39 -5.66 7.45
C HIS A 71 -13.45 -5.93 6.36
N ASN A 72 -13.04 -6.44 5.19
CA ASN A 72 -13.98 -6.80 4.15
C ASN A 72 -14.20 -8.31 4.18
N GLN A 73 -15.16 -8.74 5.02
CA GLN A 73 -15.94 -10.00 5.07
C GLN A 73 -15.33 -11.38 4.69
N GLY A 74 -14.06 -11.49 4.28
CA GLY A 74 -13.44 -12.67 3.69
C GLY A 74 -12.29 -13.26 4.51
N GLY A 75 -11.99 -12.70 5.69
CA GLY A 75 -11.01 -13.27 6.61
C GLY A 75 -9.57 -13.35 6.08
N GLY A 76 -9.18 -12.55 5.09
CA GLY A 76 -7.79 -12.47 4.62
C GLY A 76 -6.84 -11.96 5.70
N VAL A 77 -5.58 -12.40 5.66
CA VAL A 77 -4.52 -11.81 6.51
C VAL A 77 -3.61 -11.04 5.58
N PHE A 78 -3.72 -9.72 5.59
CA PHE A 78 -2.96 -8.87 4.68
C PHE A 78 -1.69 -8.36 5.34
N GLY A 79 -0.61 -8.29 4.57
CA GLY A 79 0.66 -7.75 5.01
C GLY A 79 1.33 -6.90 3.94
N LEU A 80 2.06 -5.88 4.38
CA LEU A 80 3.00 -5.14 3.55
C LEU A 80 4.35 -5.85 3.61
N PRO A 81 4.85 -6.48 2.54
CA PRO A 81 6.18 -7.08 2.54
C PRO A 81 7.24 -6.00 2.77
N ILE A 82 8.19 -6.28 3.66
CA ILE A 82 9.33 -5.40 3.94
C ILE A 82 10.64 -6.18 3.85
N VAL A 83 11.68 -5.47 3.46
CA VAL A 83 13.04 -6.01 3.33
C VAL A 83 14.02 -5.04 3.95
N THR A 84 15.10 -5.57 4.51
CA THR A 84 16.23 -4.74 4.93
C THR A 84 16.89 -4.13 3.70
N VAL A 85 17.41 -2.90 3.81
CA VAL A 85 18.14 -2.24 2.71
C VAL A 85 19.31 -3.08 2.21
N ASP A 86 20.02 -3.79 3.10
CA ASP A 86 21.17 -4.62 2.72
C ASP A 86 20.77 -5.81 1.85
N SER A 87 19.74 -6.56 2.27
CA SER A 87 19.17 -7.64 1.45
C SER A 87 18.66 -7.12 0.11
N ALA A 88 17.99 -5.96 0.13
CA ALA A 88 17.43 -5.32 -1.05
C ALA A 88 18.48 -4.88 -2.09
N ARG A 89 19.70 -4.58 -1.65
CA ARG A 89 20.84 -4.20 -2.52
C ARG A 89 21.54 -5.40 -3.15
N ASN A 90 21.23 -6.63 -2.72
CA ASN A 90 21.85 -7.84 -3.23
C ASN A 90 20.80 -8.73 -3.94
N PRO A 91 20.73 -8.71 -5.28
CA PRO A 91 19.79 -9.51 -6.07
C PRO A 91 19.91 -11.02 -5.85
N ALA A 92 21.07 -11.52 -5.41
CA ALA A 92 21.24 -12.94 -5.08
C ALA A 92 20.57 -13.34 -3.75
N VAL A 93 20.28 -12.36 -2.89
CA VAL A 93 19.62 -12.56 -1.60
C VAL A 93 18.15 -12.15 -1.66
N CYS A 94 17.83 -11.02 -2.32
CA CYS A 94 16.47 -10.53 -2.47
C CYS A 94 16.21 -9.99 -3.88
N ASN A 95 15.22 -10.58 -4.55
CA ASN A 95 14.82 -10.17 -5.90
C ASN A 95 13.54 -9.32 -5.85
N ILE A 96 13.71 -8.02 -5.58
CA ILE A 96 12.62 -7.04 -5.52
C ILE A 96 11.98 -6.80 -6.89
N GLY A 97 12.74 -6.97 -7.97
CA GLY A 97 12.17 -6.94 -9.33
C GLY A 97 11.09 -8.00 -9.54
N GLY A 98 11.17 -9.13 -8.81
CA GLY A 98 10.17 -10.20 -8.86
C GLY A 98 8.79 -9.86 -8.29
N ILE A 99 8.65 -8.76 -7.51
CA ILE A 99 7.35 -8.19 -7.11
C ILE A 99 6.93 -6.99 -7.99
N GLY A 100 7.67 -6.69 -9.06
CA GLY A 100 7.41 -5.54 -9.92
C GLY A 100 7.78 -4.20 -9.30
N ALA A 101 8.50 -4.18 -8.17
CA ALA A 101 8.97 -2.95 -7.55
C ALA A 101 10.24 -2.46 -8.24
N SER A 102 10.20 -1.24 -8.77
CA SER A 102 11.33 -0.57 -9.44
C SER A 102 12.10 0.36 -8.50
N ASN A 103 11.43 0.88 -7.46
CA ASN A 103 11.99 1.84 -6.53
C ASN A 103 11.83 1.37 -5.08
N LEU A 104 12.85 1.58 -4.27
CA LEU A 104 12.84 1.30 -2.84
C LEU A 104 12.69 2.59 -2.06
N PHE A 105 11.72 2.67 -1.18
CA PHE A 105 11.58 3.78 -0.23
C PHE A 105 12.22 3.38 1.12
N PRO A 106 13.43 3.87 1.45
CA PRO A 106 14.04 3.58 2.74
C PRO A 106 13.25 4.26 3.86
N LEU A 107 12.80 3.49 4.87
CA LEU A 107 12.05 4.00 6.02
C LEU A 107 12.92 4.76 7.06
N GLY A 108 14.21 4.91 6.78
CA GLY A 108 15.19 5.45 7.72
C GLY A 108 15.49 4.51 8.90
N PRO A 109 16.38 4.91 9.83
CA PRO A 109 16.61 4.16 11.04
C PRO A 109 15.34 4.10 11.89
N MET A 110 15.10 2.97 12.55
CA MET A 110 13.97 2.84 13.49
C MET A 110 14.07 3.89 14.58
N LYS A 111 13.03 4.73 14.72
CA LYS A 111 12.94 5.69 15.80
C LYS A 111 12.37 4.99 17.04
N SER A 112 13.12 5.00 18.13
CA SER A 112 12.63 4.54 19.43
C SER A 112 11.73 5.62 20.04
N LEU A 113 10.59 5.22 20.61
CA LEU A 113 9.67 6.10 21.36
C LEU A 113 10.17 6.39 22.80
N ARG A 114 11.48 6.35 23.03
CA ARG A 114 12.06 6.68 24.32
C ARG A 114 12.57 8.10 24.30
#